data_AF-A0A7X8QXG9-F1
#
_entry.id   AF-A0A7X8QXG9-F1
#
_cell.length_a   1.000
_cell.length_b   1.000
_cell.length_c   1.000
_cell.angle_alpha   90.00
_cell.angle_beta   90.00
_cell.angle_gamma   90.00
#
_symmetry.space_group_name_H-M   'P 1'
#
loop_
_entity.id
_entity.type
_entity.pdbx_description
1 polymer ?
#
loop_
_entity_poly.entity_id
_entity_poly.type
_entity_poly.pdbx_seq_one_letter_code
_entity_poly.pdbx_strand_id
1 'polypeptide(L)'
;MNTFAVALGVMLSFAGAAKAADKALVTAADGRVEIKPRGASDWAGAPEGAQAVEGTLVRTSADGRALLVFPDKSRVWLKEGALLEISKLDRRAAELNLQAGSAKIHVPHLREGHNFIIKTGNSRTEARSAEFTVAAKPDGGTEFHVLYGRLEPRLVSAEGKELPLSQVHQGMALSLDAKGAQEQALLTREQEIRAMEDWQPGYTQEQRVERLLADAASRRELHNYAREANRTQDMVQSLVTSVREADFEAGRTLTDAHGNLVRVDQRLLRPDNYSLQIINLVKRPSYEHSFGYFAYNGGTVENRLDSLQVRLKFNMSLPDRLDSWAGYFKQNQGAIHPEYSMMVAANQTGQTSIFTLADLALYDSSTGLLDDNDYVYFGTLTDDLAHDTAYAQLSKIAKGTGITNAAGGAVLVDGSLINGFVWAKKDQTSRLTSDSGTGKLYRYAADKYYIGNDTSDPAKSVWLGAEALVISNSGQLKNTTDITSSTKDPDTLARENAAETMFYVKQNQAGSGFGQVSGTDANAVTVGGNTYYLNPQGRNLDLVLIPDIGLAAVQNLLPTLDTLKK
;
A
#
# COMPACT_ATOMS: atom_id res chain seq x y z
N MET A 1 -15.61 48.74 -54.79
CA MET A 1 -15.30 47.74 -55.84
C MET A 1 -14.74 46.52 -55.13
N ASN A 2 -15.24 45.29 -55.22
CA ASN A 2 -16.39 44.63 -55.85
C ASN A 2 -16.54 43.34 -55.01
N THR A 3 -17.69 43.01 -54.40
CA THR A 3 -18.78 42.17 -54.96
C THR A 3 -18.30 40.82 -55.54
N PHE A 4 -18.92 39.65 -55.36
CA PHE A 4 -20.23 39.19 -54.86
C PHE A 4 -20.25 37.63 -54.91
N ALA A 5 -21.09 36.99 -54.09
CA ALA A 5 -21.92 35.78 -54.37
C ALA A 5 -22.43 35.26 -53.00
N VAL A 6 -23.67 35.42 -52.50
CA VAL A 6 -25.07 35.35 -52.96
C VAL A 6 -25.64 33.94 -53.15
N ALA A 7 -26.85 33.80 -52.55
CA ALA A 7 -27.88 32.75 -52.64
C ALA A 7 -27.75 31.62 -51.59
N LEU A 8 -28.77 31.18 -50.83
CA LEU A 8 -30.23 31.34 -50.88
C LEU A 8 -30.83 30.68 -49.61
N GLY A 9 -32.03 31.09 -49.17
CA GLY A 9 -32.91 30.28 -48.31
C GLY A 9 -33.32 30.96 -47.00
N VAL A 10 -34.29 31.88 -47.04
CA VAL A 10 -35.73 31.65 -46.75
C VAL A 10 -36.01 31.33 -45.27
N MET A 11 -36.83 32.22 -44.69
CA MET A 11 -37.52 32.13 -43.41
C MET A 11 -37.85 30.69 -42.96
N LEU A 12 -37.32 30.30 -41.80
CA LEU A 12 -38.04 29.41 -40.87
C LEU A 12 -38.17 30.13 -39.53
N SER A 13 -39.41 30.51 -39.26
CA SER A 13 -39.99 30.78 -37.96
C SER A 13 -39.40 29.90 -36.84
N PHE A 14 -38.96 30.55 -35.77
CA PHE A 14 -38.69 29.96 -34.46
C PHE A 14 -39.95 29.22 -33.95
N ALA A 15 -40.01 27.90 -34.19
CA ALA A 15 -40.77 27.01 -33.33
C ALA A 15 -39.86 26.63 -32.17
N GLY A 16 -40.00 27.32 -31.04
CA GLY A 16 -39.38 26.89 -29.79
C GLY A 16 -39.86 25.49 -29.47
N ALA A 17 -38.98 24.49 -29.60
CA ALA A 17 -39.24 23.16 -29.08
C ALA A 17 -39.37 23.27 -27.56
N ALA A 18 -40.61 23.30 -27.07
CA ALA A 18 -40.89 23.11 -25.66
C ALA A 18 -40.23 21.77 -25.26
N LYS A 19 -39.24 21.82 -24.37
CA LYS A 19 -38.67 20.61 -23.78
C LYS A 19 -39.83 19.80 -23.22
N ALA A 20 -40.01 18.58 -23.73
CA ALA A 20 -40.96 17.64 -23.15
C ALA A 20 -40.57 17.44 -21.68
N ALA A 21 -41.46 17.81 -20.76
CA ALA A 21 -41.26 17.59 -19.34
C ALA A 21 -41.04 16.10 -19.07
N ASP A 22 -40.09 15.77 -18.20
CA ASP A 22 -39.90 14.40 -17.73
C ASP A 22 -41.17 13.93 -17.00
N LYS A 23 -41.49 12.64 -17.13
CA LYS A 23 -42.78 12.08 -16.67
C LYS A 23 -42.57 10.75 -15.96
N ALA A 24 -43.24 10.56 -14.83
CA ALA A 24 -43.44 9.26 -14.22
C ALA A 24 -44.68 8.59 -14.85
N LEU A 25 -44.67 7.26 -14.91
CA LEU A 25 -45.76 6.47 -15.48
C LEU A 25 -46.40 5.60 -14.40
N VAL A 26 -47.73 5.61 -14.34
CA VAL A 26 -48.47 4.58 -13.61
C VAL A 26 -48.42 3.30 -14.45
N THR A 27 -47.59 2.33 -14.07
CA THR A 27 -47.40 1.11 -14.86
C THR A 27 -48.27 -0.05 -14.41
N ALA A 28 -48.83 0.03 -13.20
CA ALA A 28 -49.83 -0.91 -12.71
C ALA A 28 -50.76 -0.18 -11.72
N ALA A 29 -52.04 -0.49 -11.75
CA ALA A 29 -53.04 0.03 -10.83
C ALA A 29 -54.07 -1.04 -10.49
N ASP A 30 -54.46 -1.12 -9.22
CA ASP A 30 -55.49 -2.02 -8.71
C ASP A 30 -56.40 -1.23 -7.76
N GLY A 31 -57.71 -1.50 -7.75
CA GLY A 31 -58.71 -0.66 -7.08
C GLY A 31 -58.81 0.77 -7.65
N ARG A 32 -59.35 1.71 -6.86
CA ARG A 32 -59.48 3.12 -7.29
C ARG A 32 -58.18 3.90 -7.05
N VAL A 33 -57.51 4.27 -8.14
CA VAL A 33 -56.36 5.18 -8.16
C VAL A 33 -56.73 6.44 -8.92
N GLU A 34 -56.40 7.60 -8.36
CA GLU A 34 -56.71 8.89 -8.96
C GLU A 34 -55.46 9.78 -9.00
N ILE A 35 -55.38 10.60 -10.05
CA ILE A 35 -54.36 11.64 -10.21
C ILE A 35 -55.01 13.01 -10.28
N LYS A 36 -54.30 14.01 -9.75
CA LYS A 36 -54.66 15.41 -9.88
C LYS A 36 -53.45 16.16 -10.44
N PRO A 37 -53.44 16.48 -11.75
CA PRO A 37 -52.38 17.24 -12.38
C PRO A 37 -52.22 18.63 -11.76
N ARG A 38 -51.03 19.21 -11.89
CA ARG A 38 -50.72 20.55 -11.39
C ARG A 38 -51.71 21.58 -11.96
N GLY A 39 -52.43 22.28 -11.08
CA GLY A 39 -53.39 23.32 -11.44
C GLY A 39 -54.79 22.83 -11.80
N ALA A 40 -55.04 21.51 -11.84
CA ALA A 40 -56.40 20.99 -11.97
C ALA A 40 -57.21 21.20 -10.68
N SER A 41 -58.52 21.41 -10.80
CA SER A 41 -59.44 21.43 -9.65
C SER A 41 -59.81 20.02 -9.18
N ASP A 42 -60.04 19.13 -10.13
CA ASP A 42 -60.66 17.83 -9.92
C ASP A 42 -59.67 16.67 -10.02
N TRP A 43 -60.01 15.58 -9.33
CA TRP A 43 -59.31 14.30 -9.43
C TRP A 43 -59.84 13.53 -10.64
N ALA A 44 -58.93 12.90 -11.38
CA ALA A 44 -59.25 12.02 -12.50
C ALA A 44 -58.75 10.60 -12.20
N GLY A 45 -59.40 9.59 -12.75
CA GLY A 45 -58.92 8.20 -12.66
C GLY A 45 -57.54 8.05 -13.29
N ALA A 46 -56.70 7.20 -12.71
CA ALA A 46 -55.33 6.96 -13.12
C ALA A 46 -55.15 5.53 -13.68
N PRO A 47 -55.57 5.27 -14.94
CA PRO A 47 -55.36 3.95 -15.55
C PRO A 47 -53.86 3.67 -15.78
N GLU A 48 -53.54 2.42 -16.06
CA GLU A 48 -52.20 2.06 -16.53
C GLU A 48 -51.79 2.88 -17.76
N GLY A 49 -50.56 3.39 -17.77
CA GLY A 49 -50.04 4.34 -18.75
C GLY A 49 -50.30 5.81 -18.42
N ALA A 50 -51.06 6.13 -17.36
CA ALA A 50 -51.27 7.52 -16.95
C ALA A 50 -49.93 8.21 -16.62
N GLN A 51 -49.80 9.44 -17.10
CA GLN A 51 -48.58 10.24 -16.96
C GLN A 51 -48.70 11.17 -15.76
N ALA A 52 -47.71 11.13 -14.86
CA ALA A 52 -47.58 12.04 -13.74
C ALA A 52 -46.33 12.92 -13.95
N VAL A 53 -46.55 14.23 -14.06
CA VAL A 53 -45.49 15.23 -14.21
C VAL A 53 -45.25 15.95 -12.88
N GLU A 54 -44.23 16.80 -12.82
CA GLU A 54 -43.98 17.66 -11.66
C GLU A 54 -45.25 18.44 -11.22
N GLY A 55 -45.54 18.40 -9.93
CA GLY A 55 -46.72 18.97 -9.28
C GLY A 55 -47.98 18.10 -9.36
N THR A 56 -47.89 16.88 -9.89
CA THR A 56 -49.01 15.93 -9.90
C THR A 56 -49.15 15.27 -8.53
N LEU A 57 -50.39 15.19 -8.05
CA LEU A 57 -50.78 14.40 -6.88
C LEU A 57 -51.34 13.05 -7.35
N VAL A 58 -50.96 11.98 -6.67
CA VAL A 58 -51.44 10.62 -6.88
C VAL A 58 -52.04 10.14 -5.56
N ARG A 59 -53.28 9.65 -5.59
CA ARG A 59 -53.93 9.08 -4.40
C ARG A 59 -54.51 7.70 -4.67
N THR A 60 -54.51 6.87 -3.65
CA THR A 60 -55.14 5.55 -3.65
C THR A 60 -56.27 5.52 -2.61
N SER A 61 -57.39 4.87 -2.94
CA SER A 61 -58.49 4.61 -2.00
C SER A 61 -58.12 3.50 -1.00
N ALA A 62 -59.08 3.09 -0.15
CA ALA A 62 -58.90 2.00 0.82
C ALA A 62 -58.63 0.62 0.18
N ASP A 63 -59.00 0.44 -1.09
CA ASP A 63 -58.74 -0.74 -1.93
C ASP A 63 -57.70 -0.45 -3.03
N GLY A 64 -57.21 0.78 -3.11
CA GLY A 64 -56.37 1.26 -4.20
C GLY A 64 -54.88 0.94 -4.01
N ARG A 65 -54.20 0.53 -5.07
CA ARG A 65 -52.75 0.33 -5.13
C ARG A 65 -52.22 0.77 -6.47
N ALA A 66 -51.01 1.33 -6.49
CA ALA A 66 -50.41 1.82 -7.72
C ALA A 66 -48.90 1.55 -7.75
N LEU A 67 -48.36 1.33 -8.94
CA LEU A 67 -46.92 1.35 -9.20
C LEU A 67 -46.59 2.51 -10.13
N LEU A 68 -45.73 3.40 -9.65
CA LEU A 68 -45.15 4.50 -10.41
C LEU A 68 -43.72 4.14 -10.80
N VAL A 69 -43.39 4.31 -12.08
CA VAL A 69 -42.03 4.15 -12.61
C VAL A 69 -41.52 5.50 -13.10
N PHE A 70 -40.36 5.89 -12.59
CA PHE A 70 -39.73 7.18 -12.87
C PHE A 70 -38.69 7.07 -13.99
N PRO A 71 -38.29 8.19 -14.63
CA PRO A 71 -37.29 8.20 -15.71
C PRO A 71 -35.91 7.66 -15.30
N ASP A 72 -35.55 7.82 -14.02
CA ASP A 72 -34.32 7.28 -13.42
C ASP A 72 -34.40 5.77 -13.12
N LYS A 73 -35.51 5.12 -13.51
CA LYS A 73 -35.89 3.73 -13.23
C LYS A 73 -36.22 3.44 -11.77
N SER A 74 -36.35 4.47 -10.93
CA SER A 74 -36.89 4.30 -9.59
C SER A 74 -38.34 3.82 -9.65
N ARG A 75 -38.71 2.94 -8.73
CA ARG A 75 -40.04 2.33 -8.64
C ARG A 75 -40.66 2.68 -7.30
N VAL A 76 -41.89 3.16 -7.32
CA VAL A 76 -42.64 3.54 -6.12
C VAL A 76 -43.98 2.82 -6.13
N TRP A 77 -44.14 1.87 -5.21
CA TRP A 77 -45.40 1.18 -4.98
C TRP A 77 -46.16 1.91 -3.87
N LEU A 78 -47.40 2.31 -4.15
CA LEU A 78 -48.32 2.92 -3.21
C LEU A 78 -49.32 1.89 -2.69
N LYS A 79 -49.48 1.83 -1.37
CA LYS A 79 -50.52 1.03 -0.71
C LYS A 79 -51.84 1.78 -0.63
N GLU A 80 -52.86 1.11 -0.08
CA GLU A 80 -54.15 1.70 0.22
C GLU A 80 -54.04 2.99 1.08
N GLY A 81 -54.87 3.99 0.76
CA GLY A 81 -54.94 5.26 1.49
C GLY A 81 -53.71 6.17 1.35
N ALA A 82 -52.87 5.95 0.35
CA ALA A 82 -51.68 6.75 0.11
C ALA A 82 -52.00 8.04 -0.65
N LEU A 83 -51.28 9.11 -0.30
CA LEU A 83 -51.30 10.39 -1.02
C LEU A 83 -49.86 10.84 -1.26
N LEU A 84 -49.45 10.82 -2.53
CA LEU A 84 -48.10 11.15 -2.97
C LEU A 84 -48.14 12.35 -3.91
N GLU A 85 -47.30 13.34 -3.67
CA GLU A 85 -47.04 14.45 -4.59
C GLU A 85 -45.66 14.29 -5.23
N ILE A 86 -45.56 14.56 -6.53
CA ILE A 86 -44.28 14.63 -7.24
C ILE A 86 -43.81 16.09 -7.22
N SER A 87 -43.07 16.50 -6.19
CA SER A 87 -42.67 17.89 -5.99
C SER A 87 -41.62 18.38 -6.99
N LYS A 88 -40.72 17.49 -7.45
CA LYS A 88 -39.72 17.80 -8.48
C LYS A 88 -39.47 16.58 -9.37
N LEU A 89 -39.40 16.78 -10.68
CA LEU A 89 -39.08 15.69 -11.61
C LEU A 89 -38.20 16.16 -12.78
N ASP A 90 -36.96 15.69 -12.77
CA ASP A 90 -35.90 15.92 -13.76
C ASP A 90 -35.12 14.60 -13.96
N ARG A 91 -34.55 14.37 -15.14
CA ARG A 91 -33.55 13.32 -15.44
C ARG A 91 -32.50 13.08 -14.34
N ARG A 92 -32.11 14.12 -13.60
CA ARG A 92 -31.11 14.04 -12.52
C ARG A 92 -31.70 14.00 -11.12
N ALA A 93 -32.94 14.46 -10.94
CA ALA A 93 -33.50 14.64 -9.60
C ALA A 93 -34.98 14.24 -9.55
N ALA A 94 -35.32 13.37 -8.60
CA ALA A 94 -36.70 13.05 -8.25
C ALA A 94 -36.94 13.44 -6.79
N GLU A 95 -37.93 14.30 -6.54
CA GLU A 95 -38.36 14.68 -5.20
C GLU A 95 -39.85 14.38 -5.04
N LEU A 96 -40.14 13.55 -4.05
CA LEU A 96 -41.48 13.07 -3.75
C LEU A 96 -41.90 13.55 -2.37
N ASN A 97 -43.18 13.78 -2.17
CA ASN A 97 -43.76 14.16 -0.88
C ASN A 97 -44.94 13.22 -0.57
N LEU A 98 -44.71 12.28 0.35
CA LEU A 98 -45.72 11.34 0.84
C LEU A 98 -46.46 11.98 2.02
N GLN A 99 -47.68 12.43 1.74
CA GLN A 99 -48.51 13.16 2.71
C GLN A 99 -49.31 12.23 3.61
N ALA A 100 -49.68 11.05 3.11
CA ALA A 100 -50.41 10.03 3.88
C ALA A 100 -50.14 8.63 3.32
N GLY A 101 -50.32 7.62 4.17
CA GLY A 101 -50.24 6.20 3.81
C GLY A 101 -48.81 5.70 3.70
N SER A 102 -48.63 4.62 2.92
CA SER A 102 -47.35 3.91 2.85
C SER A 102 -46.89 3.71 1.42
N ALA A 103 -45.57 3.78 1.21
CA ALA A 103 -44.91 3.50 -0.04
C ALA A 103 -43.75 2.52 0.14
N LYS A 104 -43.56 1.63 -0.83
CA LYS A 104 -42.31 0.88 -1.01
C LYS A 104 -41.55 1.53 -2.15
N ILE A 105 -40.26 1.73 -1.99
CA ILE A 105 -39.43 2.47 -2.93
C ILE A 105 -38.19 1.64 -3.25
N HIS A 106 -37.92 1.45 -4.53
CA HIS A 106 -36.67 0.89 -5.04
C HIS A 106 -35.96 1.96 -5.87
N VAL A 107 -34.80 2.39 -5.39
CA VAL A 107 -33.92 3.35 -6.07
C VAL A 107 -32.72 2.58 -6.61
N PRO A 108 -32.51 2.54 -7.94
CA PRO A 108 -31.36 1.85 -8.53
C PRO A 108 -30.06 2.60 -8.20
N HIS A 109 -28.93 2.06 -8.66
CA HIS A 109 -27.67 2.77 -8.56
C HIS A 109 -27.70 4.04 -9.42
N LEU A 110 -27.80 5.20 -8.76
CA LEU A 110 -27.84 6.51 -9.39
C LEU A 110 -26.42 6.96 -9.80
N ARG A 111 -26.31 7.65 -10.93
CA ARG A 111 -25.03 8.25 -11.38
C ARG A 111 -24.63 9.41 -10.48
N GLU A 112 -23.35 9.76 -10.49
CA GLU A 112 -22.86 10.91 -9.76
C GLU A 112 -23.62 12.20 -10.14
N GLY A 113 -24.04 12.97 -9.14
CA GLY A 113 -24.86 14.17 -9.31
C GLY A 113 -26.37 13.93 -9.49
N HIS A 114 -26.84 12.68 -9.46
CA HIS A 114 -28.27 12.35 -9.41
C HIS A 114 -28.73 12.12 -7.98
N ASN A 115 -29.97 12.49 -7.68
CA ASN A 115 -30.54 12.41 -6.34
C ASN A 115 -32.02 12.01 -6.33
N PHE A 116 -32.36 11.12 -5.40
CA PHE A 116 -33.74 10.71 -5.12
C PHE A 116 -34.06 11.07 -3.68
N ILE A 117 -35.11 11.88 -3.49
CA ILE A 117 -35.50 12.41 -2.20
C ILE A 117 -36.97 12.09 -1.95
N ILE A 118 -37.27 11.57 -0.76
CA ILE A 118 -38.62 11.40 -0.26
C ILE A 118 -38.83 12.30 0.96
N LYS A 119 -39.91 13.08 0.92
CA LYS A 119 -40.38 13.91 2.01
C LYS A 119 -41.62 13.30 2.63
N THR A 120 -41.75 13.49 3.94
CA THR A 120 -42.93 13.22 4.74
C THR A 120 -43.15 14.42 5.66
N GLY A 121 -44.19 14.38 6.51
CA GLY A 121 -44.54 15.52 7.37
C GLY A 121 -43.39 16.11 8.19
N ASN A 122 -42.48 15.27 8.71
CA ASN A 122 -41.36 15.67 9.55
C ASN A 122 -39.97 15.25 9.03
N SER A 123 -39.87 14.63 7.85
CA SER A 123 -38.60 14.09 7.34
C SER A 123 -38.36 14.43 5.88
N ARG A 124 -37.09 14.69 5.56
CA ARG A 124 -36.54 14.72 4.20
C ARG A 124 -35.42 13.71 4.13
N THR A 125 -35.60 12.67 3.33
CA THR A 125 -34.66 11.55 3.27
C THR A 125 -34.11 11.41 1.87
N GLU A 126 -32.78 11.48 1.74
CA GLU A 126 -32.08 11.14 0.51
C GLU A 126 -31.78 9.64 0.48
N ALA A 127 -32.13 8.98 -0.63
CA ALA A 127 -31.92 7.56 -0.83
C ALA A 127 -30.86 7.32 -1.91
N ARG A 128 -29.89 6.46 -1.63
CA ARG A 128 -28.84 6.08 -2.60
C ARG A 128 -28.76 4.57 -2.73
N SER A 129 -29.09 4.06 -3.92
CA SER A 129 -29.04 2.63 -4.24
C SER A 129 -29.74 1.79 -3.15
N ALA A 130 -30.97 2.16 -2.83
CA ALA A 130 -31.68 1.68 -1.65
C ALA A 130 -33.05 1.09 -2.00
N GLU A 131 -33.45 0.09 -1.23
CA GLU A 131 -34.81 -0.43 -1.23
C GLU A 131 -35.36 -0.36 0.19
N PHE A 132 -36.49 0.30 0.35
CA PHE A 132 -37.04 0.59 1.67
C PHE A 132 -38.55 0.81 1.59
N THR A 133 -39.22 0.68 2.74
CA THR A 133 -40.59 1.14 2.91
C THR A 133 -40.59 2.42 3.73
N VAL A 134 -41.58 3.27 3.48
CA VAL A 134 -41.86 4.49 4.23
C VAL A 134 -43.35 4.57 4.51
N ALA A 135 -43.71 4.95 5.73
CA ALA A 135 -45.09 5.19 6.14
C ALA A 135 -45.21 6.59 6.76
N ALA A 136 -46.12 7.40 6.21
CA ALA A 136 -46.54 8.67 6.80
C ALA A 136 -47.73 8.43 7.71
N LYS A 137 -47.51 8.53 9.02
CA LYS A 137 -48.53 8.27 10.05
C LYS A 137 -49.50 9.46 10.16
N PRO A 138 -50.78 9.23 10.50
CA PRO A 138 -51.77 10.31 10.62
C PRO A 138 -51.44 11.36 11.70
N ASP A 139 -50.62 10.99 12.68
CA ASP A 139 -50.14 11.89 13.74
C ASP A 139 -48.99 12.80 13.30
N GLY A 140 -48.53 12.69 12.05
CA GLY A 140 -47.38 13.43 11.51
C GLY A 140 -46.04 12.71 11.69
N GLY A 141 -46.03 11.52 12.30
CA GLY A 141 -44.86 10.67 12.40
C GLY A 141 -44.47 10.00 11.08
N THR A 142 -43.23 9.53 11.01
CA THR A 142 -42.69 8.80 9.85
C THR A 142 -42.01 7.53 10.30
N GLU A 143 -42.18 6.45 9.55
CA GLU A 143 -41.48 5.20 9.79
C GLU A 143 -40.81 4.70 8.51
N PHE A 144 -39.52 4.35 8.61
CA PHE A 144 -38.73 3.77 7.52
C PHE A 144 -38.28 2.37 7.90
N HIS A 145 -38.38 1.41 6.98
CA HIS A 145 -37.70 0.10 7.07
C HIS A 145 -36.75 -0.08 5.89
N VAL A 146 -35.44 -0.18 6.16
CA VAL A 146 -34.40 -0.25 5.12
C VAL A 146 -34.02 -1.69 4.84
N LEU A 147 -34.42 -2.20 3.67
CA LEU A 147 -34.10 -3.56 3.24
C LEU A 147 -32.70 -3.65 2.60
N TYR A 148 -32.35 -2.63 1.82
CA TYR A 148 -31.08 -2.55 1.09
C TYR A 148 -30.60 -1.11 0.97
N GLY A 149 -29.28 -0.94 0.86
CA GLY A 149 -28.64 0.35 0.68
C GLY A 149 -28.57 1.18 1.96
N ARG A 150 -28.59 2.51 1.80
CA ARG A 150 -28.52 3.45 2.91
C ARG A 150 -29.43 4.65 2.68
N LEU A 151 -29.96 5.18 3.77
CA LEU A 151 -30.75 6.40 3.79
C LEU A 151 -30.03 7.49 4.60
N GLU A 152 -30.14 8.73 4.13
CA GLU A 152 -29.63 9.92 4.80
C GLU A 152 -30.81 10.81 5.20
N PRO A 153 -31.51 10.48 6.31
CA PRO A 153 -32.66 11.25 6.77
C PRO A 153 -32.24 12.58 7.39
N ARG A 154 -33.08 13.58 7.20
CA ARG A 154 -33.00 14.90 7.83
C ARG A 154 -34.34 15.22 8.44
N LEU A 155 -34.33 15.63 9.71
CA LEU A 155 -35.54 16.10 10.38
C LEU A 155 -35.86 17.51 9.85
N VAL A 156 -37.11 17.74 9.46
CA VAL A 156 -37.60 19.05 9.04
C VAL A 156 -38.36 19.66 10.20
N SER A 157 -37.86 20.77 10.76
CA SER A 157 -38.55 21.48 11.84
C SER A 157 -39.78 22.24 11.33
N ALA A 158 -40.67 22.67 12.24
CA ALA A 158 -41.82 23.52 11.91
C ALA A 158 -41.43 24.86 11.24
N GLU A 159 -40.18 25.31 11.42
CA GLU A 159 -39.62 26.52 10.81
C GLU A 159 -38.93 26.24 9.45
N GLY A 160 -38.99 25.00 8.96
CA GLY A 160 -38.38 24.58 7.69
C GLY A 160 -36.87 24.32 7.77
N LYS A 161 -36.28 24.29 8.98
CA LYS A 161 -34.86 24.00 9.17
C LYS A 161 -34.62 22.49 9.11
N GLU A 162 -33.64 22.08 8.30
CA GLU A 162 -33.21 20.68 8.21
C GLU A 162 -32.10 20.36 9.22
N LEU A 163 -32.30 19.35 10.05
CA LEU A 163 -31.29 18.82 10.96
C LEU A 163 -30.84 17.43 10.49
N PRO A 164 -29.54 17.18 10.31
CA PRO A 164 -29.06 15.86 9.90
C PRO A 164 -29.31 14.83 11.01
N LEU A 165 -29.81 13.65 10.65
CA LEU A 165 -29.91 12.49 11.52
C LEU A 165 -28.82 11.47 11.20
N SER A 166 -28.62 10.48 12.08
CA SER A 166 -27.70 9.38 11.79
C SER A 166 -28.18 8.60 10.56
N GLN A 167 -27.22 8.17 9.74
CA GLN A 167 -27.50 7.36 8.57
C GLN A 167 -28.18 6.05 8.99
N VAL A 168 -29.18 5.64 8.20
CA VAL A 168 -29.90 4.38 8.43
C VAL A 168 -29.39 3.36 7.44
N HIS A 169 -28.75 2.31 7.96
CA HIS A 169 -28.18 1.24 7.18
C HIS A 169 -29.20 0.13 6.91
N GLN A 170 -28.84 -0.76 5.98
CA GLN A 170 -29.58 -2.00 5.73
C GLN A 170 -29.88 -2.77 7.03
N GLY A 171 -31.09 -3.30 7.13
CA GLY A 171 -31.54 -4.09 8.27
C GLY A 171 -32.05 -3.25 9.45
N MET A 172 -32.15 -1.93 9.29
CA MET A 172 -32.59 -1.03 10.36
C MET A 172 -33.97 -0.43 10.08
N ALA A 173 -34.68 -0.15 11.16
CA ALA A 173 -35.87 0.68 11.20
C ALA A 173 -35.53 2.05 11.79
N LEU A 174 -36.16 3.10 11.27
CA LEU A 174 -36.16 4.43 11.86
C LEU A 174 -37.62 4.87 12.05
N SER A 175 -37.99 5.19 13.29
CA SER A 175 -39.26 5.84 13.61
C SER A 175 -39.02 7.26 14.08
N LEU A 176 -39.76 8.21 13.52
CA LEU A 176 -39.76 9.63 13.85
C LEU A 176 -41.16 10.01 14.35
N ASP A 177 -41.28 10.50 15.58
CA ASP A 177 -42.55 11.03 16.07
C ASP A 177 -42.82 12.46 15.56
N ALA A 178 -44.05 12.95 15.75
CA ALA A 178 -44.44 14.29 15.34
C ALA A 178 -43.63 15.43 15.98
N LYS A 179 -42.93 15.15 17.09
CA LYS A 179 -42.10 16.10 17.86
C LYS A 179 -40.62 16.01 17.51
N GLY A 180 -40.24 15.09 16.61
CA GLY A 180 -38.86 14.88 16.17
C GLY A 180 -38.04 13.95 17.07
N ALA A 181 -38.66 13.23 18.00
CA ALA A 181 -37.98 12.13 18.69
C ALA A 181 -37.72 10.99 17.69
N GLN A 182 -36.51 10.43 17.77
CA GLN A 182 -36.05 9.37 16.87
C GLN A 182 -35.78 8.08 17.65
N GLU A 183 -36.21 6.98 17.06
CA GLU A 183 -35.87 5.63 17.53
C GLU A 183 -35.30 4.84 16.35
N GLN A 184 -34.09 4.31 16.52
CA GLN A 184 -33.46 3.39 15.58
C GLN A 184 -33.35 2.02 16.22
N ALA A 185 -33.82 1.01 15.50
CA ALA A 185 -33.78 -0.37 15.94
C ALA A 185 -33.42 -1.30 14.78
N LEU A 186 -32.94 -2.50 15.10
CA LEU A 186 -32.85 -3.56 14.10
C LEU A 186 -34.26 -3.98 13.68
N LEU A 187 -34.44 -4.28 12.39
CA LEU A 187 -35.70 -4.81 11.90
C LEU A 187 -35.99 -6.13 12.61
N THR A 188 -37.17 -6.20 13.23
CA THR A 188 -37.70 -7.48 13.68
C THR A 188 -37.99 -8.36 12.47
N ARG A 189 -37.95 -9.68 12.65
CA ARG A 189 -38.23 -10.64 11.56
C ARG A 189 -39.59 -10.40 10.90
N GLU A 190 -40.60 -10.00 11.67
CA GLU A 190 -41.92 -9.66 11.14
C GLU A 190 -41.91 -8.40 10.26
N GLN A 191 -41.20 -7.35 10.69
CA GLN A 191 -41.04 -6.13 9.89
C GLN A 191 -40.23 -6.40 8.62
N GLU A 192 -39.17 -7.22 8.71
CA GLU A 192 -38.35 -7.61 7.57
C GLU A 192 -39.19 -8.36 6.52
N ILE A 193 -40.01 -9.33 6.94
CA ILE A 193 -40.92 -10.08 6.06
C ILE A 193 -41.96 -9.14 5.41
N ARG A 194 -42.58 -8.25 6.20
CA ARG A 194 -43.57 -7.29 5.67
C ARG A 194 -42.97 -6.29 4.67
N ALA A 195 -41.75 -5.84 4.91
CA ALA A 195 -41.05 -4.95 4.00
C ALA A 195 -40.60 -5.71 2.73
N MET A 196 -40.19 -6.97 2.86
CA MET A 196 -39.84 -7.84 1.73
C MET A 196 -41.05 -8.23 0.87
N GLU A 197 -42.28 -8.15 1.38
CA GLU A 197 -43.50 -8.47 0.63
C GLU A 197 -43.50 -7.77 -0.74
N ASP A 198 -43.95 -8.50 -1.78
CA ASP A 198 -44.15 -7.93 -3.10
C ASP A 198 -45.41 -7.05 -3.10
N TRP A 199 -45.25 -5.77 -3.40
CA TRP A 199 -46.34 -4.78 -3.40
C TRP A 199 -46.93 -4.56 -4.79
N GLN A 200 -46.64 -5.44 -5.75
CA GLN A 200 -47.18 -5.36 -7.10
C GLN A 200 -48.74 -5.35 -7.08
N PRO A 201 -49.39 -4.34 -7.69
CA PRO A 201 -50.85 -4.32 -7.84
C PRO A 201 -51.35 -5.55 -8.62
N GLY A 202 -52.49 -6.13 -8.23
CA GLY A 202 -53.10 -7.28 -8.90
C GLY A 202 -52.57 -8.67 -8.50
N TYR A 203 -51.54 -8.79 -7.65
CA TYR A 203 -51.05 -10.09 -7.17
C TYR A 203 -51.85 -10.61 -5.97
N THR A 204 -52.22 -11.89 -5.98
CA THR A 204 -52.87 -12.56 -4.84
C THR A 204 -51.87 -12.79 -3.69
N GLN A 205 -52.36 -13.03 -2.46
CA GLN A 205 -51.48 -13.31 -1.33
C GLN A 205 -50.58 -14.53 -1.55
N GLU A 206 -51.08 -15.57 -2.22
CA GLU A 206 -50.33 -16.79 -2.51
C GLU A 206 -49.15 -16.52 -3.46
N GLN A 207 -49.38 -15.74 -4.52
CA GLN A 207 -48.33 -15.35 -5.48
C GLN A 207 -47.22 -14.53 -4.83
N ARG A 208 -47.56 -13.69 -3.83
CA ARG A 208 -46.56 -12.91 -3.07
C ARG A 208 -45.68 -13.79 -2.20
N VAL A 209 -46.27 -14.79 -1.55
CA VAL A 209 -45.53 -15.74 -0.70
C VAL A 209 -44.60 -16.62 -1.52
N GLU A 210 -45.05 -17.10 -2.68
CA GLU A 210 -44.23 -17.91 -3.59
C GLU A 210 -42.99 -17.13 -4.07
N ARG A 211 -43.18 -15.86 -4.46
CA ARG A 211 -42.06 -15.00 -4.88
C ARG A 211 -41.09 -14.67 -3.74
N LEU A 212 -41.60 -14.44 -2.53
CA LEU A 212 -40.78 -14.27 -1.32
C LEU A 212 -39.88 -15.49 -1.07
N LEU A 213 -40.41 -16.71 -1.26
CA LEU A 213 -39.65 -17.95 -1.10
C LEU A 213 -38.59 -18.10 -2.20
N ALA A 214 -38.92 -17.76 -3.45
CA ALA A 214 -37.97 -17.79 -4.57
C ALA A 214 -36.82 -16.78 -4.38
N ASP A 215 -37.13 -15.55 -3.97
CA ASP A 215 -36.12 -14.52 -3.69
C ASP A 215 -35.22 -14.90 -2.50
N ALA A 216 -35.78 -15.52 -1.45
CA ALA A 216 -35.00 -16.01 -0.31
C ALA A 216 -34.04 -17.15 -0.70
N ALA A 217 -34.44 -18.03 -1.62
CA ALA A 217 -33.59 -19.10 -2.15
C ALA A 217 -32.42 -18.53 -2.99
N SER A 218 -32.71 -17.61 -3.91
CA SER A 218 -31.70 -16.95 -4.75
C SER A 218 -30.65 -16.17 -3.91
N ARG A 219 -31.05 -15.58 -2.78
CA ARG A 219 -30.13 -14.88 -1.87
C ARG A 219 -29.14 -15.81 -1.18
N ARG A 220 -29.55 -17.02 -0.80
CA ARG A 220 -28.63 -18.02 -0.23
C ARG A 220 -27.57 -18.43 -1.24
N GLU A 221 -27.96 -18.57 -2.50
CA GLU A 221 -27.02 -18.90 -3.60
C GLU A 221 -26.01 -17.77 -3.84
N LEU A 222 -26.46 -16.51 -3.89
CA LEU A 222 -25.56 -15.36 -4.04
C LEU A 222 -24.59 -15.20 -2.87
N HIS A 223 -25.04 -15.42 -1.63
CA HIS A 223 -24.17 -15.37 -0.46
C HIS A 223 -23.11 -16.49 -0.48
N ASN A 224 -23.50 -17.69 -0.93
CA ASN A 224 -22.57 -18.80 -1.10
C ASN A 224 -21.53 -18.50 -2.19
N TYR A 225 -21.96 -17.95 -3.33
CA TYR A 225 -21.07 -17.53 -4.41
C TYR A 225 -20.07 -16.46 -3.96
N ALA A 226 -20.52 -15.41 -3.24
CA ALA A 226 -19.63 -14.37 -2.74
C ALA A 226 -18.60 -14.91 -1.74
N ARG A 227 -19.00 -15.83 -0.86
CA ARG A 227 -18.08 -16.49 0.09
C ARG A 227 -17.05 -17.34 -0.64
N GLU A 228 -17.45 -18.03 -1.70
CA GLU A 228 -16.58 -18.89 -2.50
C GLU A 228 -15.61 -18.06 -3.34
N ALA A 229 -16.08 -16.97 -3.98
CA ALA A 229 -15.25 -16.02 -4.71
C ALA A 229 -14.18 -15.37 -3.82
N ASN A 230 -14.55 -14.94 -2.60
CA ASN A 230 -13.58 -14.39 -1.65
C ASN A 230 -12.51 -15.43 -1.25
N ARG A 231 -12.91 -16.70 -1.01
CA ARG A 231 -11.95 -17.78 -0.74
C ARG A 231 -11.02 -18.05 -1.92
N THR A 232 -11.53 -18.02 -3.14
CA THR A 232 -10.72 -18.17 -4.34
C THR A 232 -9.73 -17.02 -4.49
N GLN A 233 -10.15 -15.78 -4.23
CA GLN A 233 -9.27 -14.62 -4.24
C GLN A 233 -8.16 -14.74 -3.20
N ASP A 234 -8.48 -15.15 -1.96
CA ASP A 234 -7.50 -15.38 -0.90
C ASP A 234 -6.49 -16.49 -1.28
N MET A 235 -6.95 -17.57 -1.91
CA MET A 235 -6.07 -18.64 -2.41
C MET A 235 -5.19 -18.19 -3.57
N VAL A 236 -5.70 -17.39 -4.51
CA VAL A 236 -4.90 -16.84 -5.61
C VAL A 236 -3.85 -15.89 -5.06
N GLN A 237 -4.20 -15.04 -4.10
CA GLN A 237 -3.27 -14.12 -3.46
C GLN A 237 -2.17 -14.88 -2.68
N SER A 238 -2.52 -15.97 -1.99
CA SER A 238 -1.52 -16.79 -1.29
C SER A 238 -0.60 -17.54 -2.25
N LEU A 239 -1.12 -18.06 -3.36
CA LEU A 239 -0.31 -18.70 -4.40
C LEU A 239 0.64 -17.71 -5.07
N VAL A 240 0.18 -16.51 -5.41
CA VAL A 240 1.02 -15.45 -5.99
C VAL A 240 2.13 -15.04 -5.02
N THR A 241 1.81 -14.92 -3.72
CA THR A 241 2.81 -14.65 -2.68
C THR A 241 3.84 -15.79 -2.60
N SER A 242 3.40 -17.05 -2.58
CA SER A 242 4.28 -18.22 -2.53
C SER A 242 5.17 -18.36 -3.76
N VAL A 243 4.65 -18.10 -4.97
CA VAL A 243 5.44 -18.12 -6.21
C VAL A 243 6.46 -17.00 -6.21
N ARG A 244 6.10 -15.81 -5.72
CA ARG A 244 7.06 -14.70 -5.56
C ARG A 244 8.16 -15.06 -4.57
N GLU A 245 7.81 -15.59 -3.41
CA GLU A 245 8.78 -16.06 -2.40
C GLU A 245 9.71 -17.13 -2.98
N ALA A 246 9.17 -18.11 -3.73
CA ALA A 246 9.97 -19.14 -4.38
C ALA A 246 10.90 -18.58 -5.48
N ASP A 247 10.47 -17.56 -6.22
CA ASP A 247 11.27 -16.88 -7.24
C ASP A 247 12.40 -16.06 -6.59
N PHE A 248 12.16 -15.49 -5.41
CA PHE A 248 13.20 -14.84 -4.59
C PHE A 248 14.21 -15.86 -4.03
N GLU A 249 13.76 -17.03 -3.59
CA GLU A 249 14.61 -18.08 -3.01
C GLU A 249 15.49 -18.82 -4.04
N ALA A 250 15.10 -18.85 -5.32
CA ALA A 250 15.88 -19.55 -6.36
C ALA A 250 17.25 -18.90 -6.63
N GLY A 251 17.40 -17.61 -6.29
CA GLY A 251 18.57 -16.79 -6.56
C GLY A 251 18.76 -16.49 -8.05
N ARG A 252 19.49 -15.42 -8.37
CA ARG A 252 19.71 -14.95 -9.75
C ARG A 252 21.15 -15.22 -10.18
N THR A 253 21.30 -15.75 -11.39
CA THR A 253 22.60 -15.92 -12.03
C THR A 253 22.83 -14.76 -13.01
N LEU A 254 23.97 -14.09 -12.90
CA LEU A 254 24.35 -12.97 -13.76
C LEU A 254 25.88 -12.88 -13.88
N THR A 255 26.36 -11.99 -14.74
CA THR A 255 27.79 -11.69 -14.87
C THR A 255 28.12 -10.40 -14.13
N ASP A 256 29.16 -10.40 -13.28
CA ASP A 256 29.61 -9.18 -12.59
C ASP A 256 30.36 -8.23 -13.53
N ALA A 257 30.70 -7.04 -13.03
CA ALA A 257 31.41 -6.03 -13.79
C ALA A 257 32.70 -6.57 -14.40
N HIS A 258 33.39 -7.48 -13.71
CA HIS A 258 34.66 -8.03 -14.14
C HIS A 258 34.55 -9.16 -15.17
N GLY A 259 33.34 -9.64 -15.47
CA GLY A 259 33.09 -10.73 -16.40
C GLY A 259 32.95 -12.10 -15.75
N ASN A 260 32.94 -12.20 -14.42
CA ASN A 260 32.78 -13.47 -13.72
C ASN A 260 31.31 -13.90 -13.66
N LEU A 261 31.06 -15.21 -13.73
CA LEU A 261 29.74 -15.76 -13.47
C LEU A 261 29.45 -15.72 -11.97
N VAL A 262 28.34 -15.09 -11.60
CA VAL A 262 27.91 -14.87 -10.23
C VAL A 262 26.51 -15.45 -10.01
N ARG A 263 26.31 -16.11 -8.88
CA ARG A 263 24.99 -16.43 -8.35
C ARG A 263 24.72 -15.62 -7.09
N VAL A 264 23.66 -14.83 -7.13
CA VAL A 264 23.19 -14.00 -6.02
C VAL A 264 21.99 -14.66 -5.37
N ASP A 265 22.05 -14.91 -4.07
CA ASP A 265 20.94 -15.39 -3.24
C ASP A 265 20.67 -14.33 -2.17
N GLN A 266 19.46 -13.77 -2.17
CA GLN A 266 19.04 -12.77 -1.20
C GLN A 266 17.90 -13.32 -0.38
N ARG A 267 17.95 -13.11 0.94
CA ARG A 267 16.94 -13.59 1.88
C ARG A 267 16.60 -12.51 2.88
N LEU A 268 15.31 -12.37 3.13
CA LEU A 268 14.78 -11.64 4.27
C LEU A 268 14.36 -12.65 5.32
N LEU A 269 15.05 -12.66 6.46
CA LEU A 269 14.81 -13.57 7.56
C LEU A 269 14.37 -12.80 8.79
N ARG A 270 13.66 -13.50 9.67
CA ARG A 270 13.31 -13.04 11.01
C ARG A 270 13.88 -14.01 12.03
N PRO A 271 15.11 -13.78 12.53
CA PRO A 271 15.76 -14.69 13.47
C PRO A 271 15.03 -14.81 14.81
N ASP A 272 14.36 -13.73 15.22
CA ASP A 272 13.59 -13.64 16.46
C ASP A 272 12.48 -12.58 16.31
N ASN A 273 11.65 -12.43 17.34
CA ASN A 273 10.50 -11.53 17.25
C ASN A 273 10.86 -10.04 17.16
N TYR A 274 12.11 -9.67 17.43
CA TYR A 274 12.57 -8.30 17.54
C TYR A 274 13.50 -7.89 16.41
N SER A 275 13.96 -8.83 15.59
CA SER A 275 14.97 -8.55 14.58
C SER A 275 14.57 -8.96 13.18
N LEU A 276 14.99 -8.12 12.25
CA LEU A 276 14.93 -8.35 10.81
C LEU A 276 16.36 -8.55 10.33
N GLN A 277 16.58 -9.56 9.49
CA GLN A 277 17.89 -9.83 8.92
C GLN A 277 17.78 -9.96 7.40
N ILE A 278 18.56 -9.16 6.68
CA ILE A 278 18.77 -9.31 5.25
C ILE A 278 20.11 -10.02 5.06
N ILE A 279 20.11 -11.08 4.26
CA ILE A 279 21.32 -11.80 3.88
C ILE A 279 21.43 -11.74 2.36
N ASN A 280 22.57 -11.33 1.85
CA ASN A 280 22.92 -11.36 0.44
C ASN A 280 24.18 -12.22 0.28
N LEU A 281 24.07 -13.31 -0.45
CA LEU A 281 25.16 -14.25 -0.73
C LEU A 281 25.51 -14.18 -2.20
N VAL A 282 26.79 -14.06 -2.49
CA VAL A 282 27.33 -13.86 -3.83
C VAL A 282 28.38 -14.93 -4.06
N LYS A 283 28.00 -15.97 -4.79
CA LYS A 283 28.87 -17.12 -5.06
C LYS A 283 29.47 -17.02 -6.45
N ARG A 284 30.78 -17.23 -6.52
CA ARG A 284 31.57 -17.25 -7.76
C ARG A 284 32.38 -18.55 -7.86
N PRO A 285 32.25 -19.33 -8.94
CA PRO A 285 33.10 -20.50 -9.14
C PRO A 285 34.58 -20.13 -9.34
N SER A 286 34.82 -19.03 -10.04
CA SER A 286 36.13 -18.42 -10.24
C SER A 286 35.97 -16.91 -10.22
N TYR A 287 36.96 -16.21 -9.66
CA TYR A 287 37.00 -14.76 -9.57
C TYR A 287 38.31 -14.25 -10.15
N GLU A 288 38.19 -13.43 -11.19
CA GLU A 288 39.26 -12.63 -11.75
C GLU A 288 38.84 -11.16 -11.71
N HIS A 289 39.72 -10.30 -11.20
CA HIS A 289 39.51 -8.86 -11.16
C HIS A 289 40.18 -8.22 -12.38
N SER A 290 39.37 -7.75 -13.33
CA SER A 290 39.85 -7.28 -14.63
C SER A 290 40.03 -5.76 -14.71
N PHE A 291 39.34 -5.00 -13.85
CA PHE A 291 39.48 -3.54 -13.77
C PHE A 291 38.96 -3.02 -12.44
N GLY A 292 39.39 -1.83 -12.05
CA GLY A 292 38.94 -1.12 -10.87
C GLY A 292 39.84 0.08 -10.63
N TYR A 293 39.41 1.01 -9.80
CA TYR A 293 40.24 2.13 -9.40
C TYR A 293 41.26 1.70 -8.34
N PHE A 294 40.81 0.93 -7.35
CA PHE A 294 41.68 0.37 -6.33
C PHE A 294 42.30 -0.93 -6.84
N ALA A 295 43.63 -1.04 -6.72
CA ALA A 295 44.35 -2.25 -7.11
C ALA A 295 43.86 -3.46 -6.31
N TYR A 296 43.44 -4.51 -7.01
CA TYR A 296 43.18 -5.81 -6.42
C TYR A 296 44.44 -6.67 -6.43
N ASN A 297 44.75 -7.25 -5.28
CA ASN A 297 46.04 -7.90 -5.03
C ASN A 297 45.91 -9.42 -4.84
N GLY A 298 44.68 -9.97 -4.95
CA GLY A 298 44.38 -11.36 -4.61
C GLY A 298 44.50 -12.39 -5.72
N GLY A 299 44.87 -11.99 -6.93
CA GLY A 299 44.94 -12.89 -8.09
C GLY A 299 43.64 -13.65 -8.34
N THR A 300 43.72 -14.71 -9.14
CA THR A 300 42.53 -15.55 -9.41
C THR A 300 42.18 -16.39 -8.20
N VAL A 301 40.90 -16.38 -7.81
CA VAL A 301 40.40 -17.14 -6.66
C VAL A 301 39.29 -18.09 -7.09
N GLU A 302 39.36 -19.35 -6.67
CA GLU A 302 38.30 -20.33 -6.91
C GLU A 302 37.30 -20.37 -5.75
N ASN A 303 36.05 -20.71 -6.05
CA ASN A 303 34.97 -20.94 -5.07
C ASN A 303 34.80 -19.80 -4.05
N ARG A 304 34.88 -18.56 -4.52
CA ARG A 304 34.71 -17.36 -3.71
C ARG A 304 33.24 -17.18 -3.32
N LEU A 305 33.00 -16.89 -2.04
CA LEU A 305 31.72 -16.51 -1.48
C LEU A 305 31.85 -15.16 -0.79
N ASP A 306 31.22 -14.13 -1.34
CA ASP A 306 31.03 -12.87 -0.64
C ASP A 306 29.64 -12.87 0.00
N SER A 307 29.53 -12.36 1.21
CA SER A 307 28.27 -12.27 1.93
C SER A 307 28.10 -10.89 2.53
N LEU A 308 26.87 -10.40 2.56
CA LEU A 308 26.45 -9.22 3.28
C LEU A 308 25.29 -9.62 4.18
N GLN A 309 25.38 -9.29 5.45
CA GLN A 309 24.34 -9.49 6.43
C GLN A 309 24.01 -8.14 7.05
N VAL A 310 22.75 -7.73 6.97
CA VAL A 310 22.25 -6.54 7.64
C VAL A 310 21.22 -7.00 8.66
N ARG A 311 21.50 -6.79 9.94
CA ARG A 311 20.59 -7.09 11.04
C ARG A 311 20.09 -5.79 11.64
N LEU A 312 18.79 -5.67 11.79
CA LEU A 312 18.11 -4.58 12.49
C LEU A 312 17.38 -5.19 13.68
N LYS A 313 17.65 -4.73 14.89
CA LYS A 313 16.89 -5.14 16.08
C LYS A 313 16.05 -3.96 16.56
N PHE A 314 14.79 -4.21 16.89
CA PHE A 314 13.85 -3.24 17.42
C PHE A 314 13.64 -3.43 18.92
N ASN A 315 13.23 -2.35 19.59
CA ASN A 315 12.89 -2.35 21.01
C ASN A 315 11.56 -3.07 21.31
N MET A 316 10.74 -3.34 20.27
CA MET A 316 9.43 -3.97 20.38
C MET A 316 9.32 -5.17 19.44
N SER A 317 8.46 -6.13 19.79
CA SER A 317 8.22 -7.32 18.97
C SER A 317 7.44 -6.96 17.71
N LEU A 318 8.00 -7.28 16.55
CA LEU A 318 7.33 -7.12 15.27
C LEU A 318 6.14 -8.10 15.14
N PRO A 319 5.13 -7.80 14.31
CA PRO A 319 4.11 -8.78 13.97
C PRO A 319 4.68 -9.92 13.11
N ASP A 320 4.08 -11.11 13.22
CA ASP A 320 4.48 -12.27 12.40
C ASP A 320 4.18 -12.10 10.91
N ARG A 321 3.17 -11.31 10.61
CA ARG A 321 2.62 -11.14 9.27
C ARG A 321 3.07 -9.81 8.67
N LEU A 322 3.85 -9.86 7.58
CA LEU A 322 4.36 -8.66 6.88
C LEU A 322 3.23 -7.70 6.45
N ASP A 323 2.05 -8.20 6.09
CA ASP A 323 0.89 -7.38 5.71
C ASP A 323 0.34 -6.50 6.86
N SER A 324 0.62 -6.88 8.12
CA SER A 324 0.21 -6.11 9.29
C SER A 324 1.24 -5.06 9.72
N TRP A 325 2.46 -5.08 9.15
CA TRP A 325 3.56 -4.21 9.58
C TRP A 325 3.21 -2.74 9.36
N ALA A 326 2.57 -2.42 8.23
CA ALA A 326 2.17 -1.06 7.93
C ALA A 326 1.28 -0.45 9.04
N GLY A 327 0.24 -1.18 9.43
CA GLY A 327 -0.65 -0.76 10.53
C GLY A 327 0.07 -0.72 11.87
N TYR A 328 0.95 -1.68 12.13
CA TYR A 328 1.70 -1.78 13.37
C TYR A 328 2.70 -0.61 13.58
N PHE A 329 3.52 -0.29 12.58
CA PHE A 329 4.45 0.85 12.67
C PHE A 329 3.72 2.17 12.83
N LYS A 330 2.55 2.32 12.18
CA LYS A 330 1.69 3.49 12.34
C LYS A 330 1.10 3.61 13.75
N GLN A 331 0.62 2.50 14.33
CA GLN A 331 0.05 2.50 15.68
C GLN A 331 1.10 2.74 16.77
N ASN A 332 2.34 2.33 16.53
CA ASN A 332 3.44 2.45 17.50
C ASN A 332 4.43 3.57 17.15
N GLN A 333 4.04 4.52 16.28
CA GLN A 333 4.90 5.62 15.86
C GLN A 333 5.45 6.39 17.08
N GLY A 334 6.77 6.54 17.15
CA GLY A 334 7.48 7.17 18.27
C GLY A 334 7.76 6.25 19.47
N ALA A 335 7.05 5.13 19.61
CA ALA A 335 7.34 4.10 20.61
C ALA A 335 8.27 3.02 20.05
N ILE A 336 8.03 2.57 18.82
CA ILE A 336 8.93 1.63 18.14
C ILE A 336 10.12 2.35 17.53
N HIS A 337 11.31 1.84 17.79
CA HIS A 337 12.54 2.28 17.17
C HIS A 337 13.54 1.11 17.08
N PRO A 338 14.49 1.14 16.13
CA PRO A 338 15.60 0.20 16.17
C PRO A 338 16.44 0.45 17.43
N GLU A 339 16.94 -0.59 18.08
CA GLU A 339 17.96 -0.53 19.14
C GLU A 339 19.36 -0.49 18.54
N TYR A 340 19.57 -1.25 17.46
CA TYR A 340 20.81 -1.23 16.69
C TYR A 340 20.58 -1.69 15.25
N SER A 341 21.52 -1.33 14.39
CA SER A 341 21.75 -1.95 13.08
C SER A 341 23.18 -2.47 13.01
N MET A 342 23.35 -3.71 12.56
CA MET A 342 24.65 -4.34 12.34
C MET A 342 24.76 -4.74 10.88
N MET A 343 25.72 -4.16 10.16
CA MET A 343 26.09 -4.58 8.81
C MET A 343 27.39 -5.38 8.89
N VAL A 344 27.42 -6.55 8.27
CA VAL A 344 28.61 -7.40 8.17
C VAL A 344 28.78 -7.87 6.74
N ALA A 345 29.87 -7.46 6.11
CA ALA A 345 30.31 -7.97 4.83
C ALA A 345 31.50 -8.91 5.04
N ALA A 346 31.47 -10.09 4.43
CA ALA A 346 32.52 -11.09 4.58
C ALA A 346 32.88 -11.76 3.25
N ASN A 347 34.17 -11.88 2.98
CA ASN A 347 34.75 -12.58 1.85
C ASN A 347 35.32 -13.90 2.35
N GLN A 348 34.72 -15.00 1.90
CA GLN A 348 35.15 -16.33 2.19
C GLN A 348 35.71 -16.99 0.93
N THR A 349 37.01 -17.27 0.96
CA THR A 349 37.74 -17.96 -0.11
C THR A 349 38.44 -19.22 0.38
N GLY A 350 38.33 -19.51 1.68
CA GLY A 350 38.78 -20.73 2.34
C GLY A 350 37.96 -21.01 3.60
N GLN A 351 38.20 -22.14 4.27
CA GLN A 351 37.45 -22.52 5.48
C GLN A 351 37.97 -21.84 6.75
N THR A 352 39.24 -21.43 6.76
CA THR A 352 39.96 -21.02 7.98
C THR A 352 40.26 -19.52 8.04
N SER A 353 39.88 -18.76 7.01
CA SER A 353 40.21 -17.34 6.87
C SER A 353 39.08 -16.60 6.17
N ILE A 354 38.47 -15.65 6.89
CA ILE A 354 37.34 -14.85 6.42
C ILE A 354 37.68 -13.37 6.58
N PHE A 355 37.91 -12.67 5.47
CA PHE A 355 38.06 -11.23 5.51
C PHE A 355 36.69 -10.60 5.78
N THR A 356 36.60 -9.77 6.80
CA THR A 356 35.35 -9.23 7.32
C THR A 356 35.44 -7.72 7.45
N LEU A 357 34.37 -7.04 7.07
CA LEU A 357 34.09 -5.62 7.32
C LEU A 357 32.76 -5.57 8.04
N ALA A 358 32.66 -4.78 9.11
CA ALA A 358 31.42 -4.59 9.81
C ALA A 358 31.25 -3.15 10.29
N ASP A 359 29.99 -2.77 10.45
CA ASP A 359 29.54 -1.46 10.89
C ASP A 359 28.37 -1.64 11.85
N LEU A 360 28.46 -1.01 13.01
CA LEU A 360 27.49 -1.12 14.10
C LEU A 360 26.96 0.27 14.42
N ALA A 361 25.69 0.50 14.10
CA ALA A 361 24.97 1.69 14.50
C ALA A 361 24.09 1.38 15.72
N LEU A 362 24.24 2.16 16.78
CA LEU A 362 23.45 2.03 18.01
C LEU A 362 22.41 3.16 18.07
N TYR A 363 21.27 2.88 18.68
CA TYR A 363 20.25 3.90 18.89
C TYR A 363 20.71 4.95 19.89
N ASP A 364 20.76 6.20 19.43
CA ASP A 364 20.99 7.36 20.27
C ASP A 364 19.64 7.99 20.65
N SER A 365 19.30 7.90 21.92
CA SER A 365 18.05 8.43 22.46
C SER A 365 17.97 9.96 22.43
N SER A 366 19.10 10.66 22.28
CA SER A 366 19.13 12.13 22.22
C SER A 366 18.76 12.66 20.83
N THR A 367 19.16 11.96 19.77
CA THR A 367 18.85 12.30 18.38
C THR A 367 17.63 11.55 17.84
N GLY A 368 17.28 10.41 18.46
CA GLY A 368 16.23 9.51 17.98
C GLY A 368 16.65 8.74 16.72
N LEU A 369 17.94 8.66 16.43
CA LEU A 369 18.51 8.05 15.23
C LEU A 369 19.49 6.94 15.59
N LEU A 370 19.80 6.07 14.62
CA LEU A 370 20.92 5.15 14.71
C LEU A 370 22.21 5.92 14.40
N ASP A 371 23.21 5.77 15.25
CA ASP A 371 24.53 6.40 15.13
C ASP A 371 25.64 5.33 15.19
N ASP A 372 26.47 5.27 14.16
CA ASP A 372 27.66 4.41 14.07
C ASP A 372 28.85 4.97 14.88
N ASN A 373 28.72 6.19 15.41
CA ASN A 373 29.77 6.94 16.09
C ASN A 373 31.06 7.03 15.27
N ASP A 374 30.93 7.01 13.93
CA ASP A 374 32.04 6.99 12.98
C ASP A 374 32.97 5.77 13.13
N TYR A 375 32.53 4.67 13.74
CA TYR A 375 33.34 3.45 13.88
C TYR A 375 33.14 2.49 12.72
N VAL A 376 34.23 1.82 12.35
CA VAL A 376 34.19 0.67 11.45
C VAL A 376 35.05 -0.44 12.02
N TYR A 377 34.65 -1.67 11.74
CA TYR A 377 35.34 -2.87 12.16
C TYR A 377 35.81 -3.63 10.94
N PHE A 378 37.07 -4.07 10.91
CA PHE A 378 37.55 -4.89 9.81
C PHE A 378 38.70 -5.79 10.23
N GLY A 379 38.97 -6.78 9.40
CA GLY A 379 40.15 -7.63 9.56
C GLY A 379 39.87 -9.03 9.05
N THR A 380 40.74 -9.97 9.39
CA THR A 380 40.59 -11.36 8.97
C THR A 380 40.38 -12.25 10.17
N LEU A 381 39.22 -12.89 10.19
CA LEU A 381 38.90 -13.90 11.17
C LEU A 381 39.62 -15.18 10.78
N THR A 382 40.36 -15.75 11.72
CA THR A 382 41.04 -17.02 11.56
C THR A 382 40.59 -17.98 12.64
N ASP A 383 40.69 -19.29 12.36
CA ASP A 383 40.44 -20.29 13.39
C ASP A 383 41.40 -20.08 14.57
N ASP A 384 40.83 -19.89 15.76
CA ASP A 384 41.55 -19.91 17.01
C ASP A 384 41.31 -21.27 17.66
N LEU A 385 42.34 -22.13 17.65
CA LEU A 385 42.31 -23.49 18.19
C LEU A 385 41.87 -23.54 19.67
N ALA A 386 41.98 -22.43 20.40
CA ALA A 386 41.60 -22.35 21.81
C ALA A 386 40.20 -21.77 22.06
N HIS A 387 39.59 -21.05 21.11
CA HIS A 387 38.41 -20.21 21.42
C HIS A 387 37.23 -20.36 20.45
N ASP A 388 37.42 -20.31 19.11
CA ASP A 388 36.32 -20.38 18.13
C ASP A 388 36.82 -20.54 16.68
N THR A 389 36.00 -21.15 15.81
CA THR A 389 36.21 -21.11 14.35
C THR A 389 35.97 -19.70 13.79
N ALA A 390 36.56 -19.37 12.63
CA ALA A 390 36.33 -18.08 11.96
C ALA A 390 34.84 -17.79 11.73
N TYR A 391 34.04 -18.84 11.44
CA TYR A 391 32.59 -18.74 11.31
C TYR A 391 31.86 -18.44 12.61
N ALA A 392 32.28 -19.06 13.72
CA ALA A 392 31.69 -18.79 15.02
C ALA A 392 31.96 -17.34 15.43
N GLN A 393 33.18 -16.84 15.17
CA GLN A 393 33.54 -15.44 15.38
C GLN A 393 32.70 -14.50 14.50
N LEU A 394 32.55 -14.81 13.20
CA LEU A 394 31.70 -14.04 12.28
C LEU A 394 30.25 -14.00 12.76
N SER A 395 29.72 -15.13 13.22
CA SER A 395 28.36 -15.23 13.75
C SER A 395 28.18 -14.39 15.01
N LYS A 396 29.17 -14.35 15.91
CA LYS A 396 29.17 -13.47 17.09
C LYS A 396 29.13 -11.99 16.68
N ILE A 397 29.98 -11.59 15.73
CA ILE A 397 30.00 -10.22 15.20
C ILE A 397 28.64 -9.86 14.56
N ALA A 398 28.08 -10.74 13.72
CA ALA A 398 26.79 -10.52 13.05
C ALA A 398 25.59 -10.41 14.00
N LYS A 399 25.73 -10.82 15.27
CA LYS A 399 24.70 -10.55 16.29
C LYS A 399 24.67 -9.10 16.74
N GLY A 400 25.75 -8.33 16.57
CA GLY A 400 25.83 -6.91 16.94
C GLY A 400 25.76 -6.62 18.44
N THR A 401 25.80 -7.64 19.31
CA THR A 401 25.72 -7.50 20.76
C THR A 401 27.06 -7.76 21.42
N GLY A 402 27.34 -7.04 22.53
CA GLY A 402 28.55 -7.28 23.33
C GLY A 402 29.86 -6.83 22.67
N ILE A 403 29.78 -6.10 21.55
CA ILE A 403 30.95 -5.54 20.86
C ILE A 403 31.47 -4.36 21.69
N THR A 404 32.75 -4.40 22.06
CA THR A 404 33.43 -3.34 22.79
C THR A 404 34.77 -3.01 22.16
N ASN A 405 35.07 -1.71 22.09
CA ASN A 405 36.29 -1.17 21.54
C ASN A 405 37.36 -1.09 22.63
N ALA A 406 38.40 -1.92 22.57
CA ALA A 406 39.53 -1.85 23.50
C ALA A 406 40.67 -0.96 23.00
N ALA A 407 41.58 -0.65 23.92
CA ALA A 407 42.78 0.11 23.61
C ALA A 407 43.60 -0.55 22.48
N GLY A 408 44.24 0.29 21.65
CA GLY A 408 45.08 -0.20 20.56
C GLY A 408 44.30 -0.81 19.38
N GLY A 409 43.00 -0.56 19.26
CA GLY A 409 42.21 -1.01 18.11
C GLY A 409 41.66 -2.44 18.24
N ALA A 410 41.92 -3.13 19.34
CA ALA A 410 41.40 -4.48 19.56
C ALA A 410 39.87 -4.49 19.77
N VAL A 411 39.20 -5.51 19.25
CA VAL A 411 37.76 -5.71 19.40
C VAL A 411 37.49 -6.87 20.35
N LEU A 412 36.61 -6.66 21.33
CA LEU A 412 36.09 -7.74 22.16
C LEU A 412 34.61 -7.95 21.87
N VAL A 413 34.20 -9.22 21.87
CA VAL A 413 32.78 -9.61 21.82
C VAL A 413 32.50 -10.44 23.06
N ASP A 414 31.54 -9.98 23.86
CA ASP A 414 31.19 -10.58 25.15
C ASP A 414 32.41 -10.73 26.09
N GLY A 415 33.30 -9.73 26.06
CA GLY A 415 34.52 -9.68 26.87
C GLY A 415 35.67 -10.57 26.38
N SER A 416 35.51 -11.28 25.25
CA SER A 416 36.56 -12.11 24.63
C SER A 416 37.16 -11.41 23.42
N LEU A 417 38.49 -11.41 23.30
CA LEU A 417 39.20 -10.82 22.17
C LEU A 417 38.88 -11.57 20.87
N ILE A 418 38.56 -10.84 19.79
CA ILE A 418 38.45 -11.41 18.44
C ILE A 418 39.78 -11.21 17.70
N ASN A 419 40.52 -12.30 17.53
CA ASN A 419 41.84 -12.27 16.90
C ASN A 419 41.74 -11.85 15.43
N GLY A 420 42.66 -10.95 15.01
CA GLY A 420 42.73 -10.48 13.63
C GLY A 420 41.66 -9.45 13.23
N PHE A 421 40.80 -9.02 14.16
CA PHE A 421 39.74 -8.03 13.94
C PHE A 421 40.00 -6.75 14.74
N VAL A 422 39.87 -5.60 14.07
CA VAL A 422 40.15 -4.29 14.67
C VAL A 422 39.00 -3.32 14.49
N TRP A 423 38.92 -2.31 15.35
CA TRP A 423 38.07 -1.15 15.17
C TRP A 423 38.92 0.08 14.80
N ALA A 424 38.34 0.94 13.96
CA ALA A 424 38.93 2.21 13.57
C ALA A 424 37.87 3.31 13.57
N LYS A 425 38.30 4.55 13.84
CA LYS A 425 37.42 5.72 13.86
C LYS A 425 37.64 6.57 12.61
N LYS A 426 36.55 7.02 11.97
CA LYS A 426 36.60 7.83 10.75
C LYS A 426 37.27 9.17 11.02
N ASP A 427 38.08 9.60 10.07
CA ASP A 427 38.51 10.98 9.94
C ASP A 427 37.44 11.78 9.20
N GLN A 428 36.74 12.66 9.91
CA GLN A 428 35.68 13.48 9.33
C GLN A 428 36.18 14.47 8.26
N THR A 429 37.49 14.71 8.19
CA THR A 429 38.08 15.69 7.27
C THR A 429 38.68 15.06 6.01
N SER A 430 38.99 13.75 6.05
CA SER A 430 39.74 13.07 5.00
C SER A 430 38.83 12.14 4.20
N ARG A 431 38.25 12.68 3.13
CA ARG A 431 37.40 11.94 2.18
C ARG A 431 37.83 12.19 0.74
N LEU A 432 38.02 11.11 -0.01
CA LEU A 432 38.29 11.12 -1.43
C LEU A 432 37.07 10.60 -2.18
N THR A 433 36.61 11.31 -3.22
CA THR A 433 35.48 10.87 -4.03
C THR A 433 35.74 11.21 -5.48
N SER A 434 35.31 10.34 -6.39
CA SER A 434 35.26 10.64 -7.81
C SER A 434 34.11 9.90 -8.46
N ASP A 435 33.53 10.52 -9.47
CA ASP A 435 32.62 9.88 -10.40
C ASP A 435 33.41 9.54 -11.68
N SER A 436 32.95 8.53 -12.42
CA SER A 436 33.38 8.23 -13.77
C SER A 436 33.35 9.43 -14.72
N GLY A 437 32.50 10.43 -14.47
CA GLY A 437 32.37 11.65 -15.29
C GLY A 437 31.81 11.42 -16.70
N THR A 438 31.59 10.16 -17.10
CA THR A 438 31.13 9.76 -18.45
C THR A 438 29.63 9.48 -18.50
N GLY A 439 28.86 9.88 -17.48
CA GLY A 439 27.45 9.50 -17.35
C GLY A 439 27.23 8.02 -17.03
N LYS A 440 28.30 7.26 -16.75
CA LYS A 440 28.21 5.89 -16.24
C LYS A 440 27.81 5.96 -14.78
N LEU A 441 27.00 4.99 -14.35
CA LEU A 441 26.65 4.80 -12.95
C LEU A 441 27.78 4.05 -12.24
N TYR A 442 28.94 4.71 -12.16
CA TYR A 442 30.14 4.21 -11.50
C TYR A 442 30.76 5.32 -10.67
N ARG A 443 30.89 5.07 -9.37
CA ARG A 443 31.51 5.98 -8.41
C ARG A 443 32.50 5.21 -7.57
N TYR A 444 33.60 5.87 -7.20
CA TYR A 444 34.51 5.36 -6.19
C TYR A 444 34.79 6.43 -5.13
N ALA A 445 35.01 5.97 -3.91
CA ALA A 445 35.32 6.83 -2.78
C ALA A 445 36.29 6.11 -1.83
N ALA A 446 37.04 6.88 -1.06
CA ALA A 446 37.83 6.37 0.05
C ALA A 446 37.66 7.29 1.24
N ASP A 447 37.33 6.72 2.39
CA ASP A 447 37.24 7.41 3.67
C ASP A 447 38.42 6.96 4.55
N LYS A 448 39.10 7.91 5.21
CA LYS A 448 40.23 7.60 6.09
C LYS A 448 39.75 7.24 7.48
N TYR A 449 40.41 6.29 8.13
CA TYR A 449 40.14 5.86 9.50
C TYR A 449 41.44 5.70 10.30
N TYR A 450 41.37 5.91 11.61
CA TYR A 450 42.47 5.70 12.55
C TYR A 450 42.16 4.49 13.44
N ILE A 451 42.99 3.45 13.36
CA ILE A 451 42.86 2.23 14.17
C ILE A 451 43.05 2.60 15.65
N GLY A 452 42.11 2.17 16.49
CA GLY A 452 42.14 2.52 17.91
C GLY A 452 41.97 4.01 18.20
N ASN A 453 41.48 4.81 17.23
CA ASN A 453 41.41 6.27 17.30
C ASN A 453 42.78 6.94 17.54
N ASP A 454 43.87 6.30 17.12
CA ASP A 454 45.22 6.85 17.29
C ASP A 454 45.57 7.76 16.10
N THR A 455 45.32 9.05 16.28
CA THR A 455 45.64 10.09 15.29
C THR A 455 47.11 10.51 15.30
N SER A 456 47.89 10.05 16.28
CA SER A 456 49.30 10.44 16.47
C SER A 456 50.25 9.61 15.61
N ASP A 457 49.86 8.40 15.23
CA ASP A 457 50.65 7.46 14.43
C ASP A 457 50.06 7.29 13.01
N PRO A 458 50.65 7.91 11.97
CA PRO A 458 50.20 7.75 10.60
C PRO A 458 50.17 6.29 10.11
N ALA A 459 51.00 5.41 10.67
CA ALA A 459 51.02 3.99 10.30
C ALA A 459 49.75 3.24 10.74
N LYS A 460 49.00 3.80 11.71
CA LYS A 460 47.69 3.31 12.18
C LYS A 460 46.52 3.94 11.44
N SER A 461 46.78 4.67 10.36
CA SER A 461 45.72 5.16 9.49
C SER A 461 45.53 4.26 8.27
N VAL A 462 44.27 4.01 7.96
CA VAL A 462 43.84 3.20 6.82
C VAL A 462 42.80 3.96 6.01
N TRP A 463 42.58 3.54 4.78
CA TRP A 463 41.53 3.99 3.90
C TRP A 463 40.58 2.83 3.63
N LEU A 464 39.29 3.06 3.87
CA LEU A 464 38.23 2.19 3.39
C LEU A 464 37.80 2.70 2.02
N GLY A 465 38.29 2.04 0.97
CA GLY A 465 37.90 2.27 -0.41
C GLY A 465 36.61 1.53 -0.73
N ALA A 466 35.70 2.19 -1.44
CA ALA A 466 34.48 1.61 -1.95
C ALA A 466 34.32 1.98 -3.43
N GLU A 467 33.96 1.00 -4.25
CA GLU A 467 33.57 1.18 -5.64
C GLU A 467 32.13 0.71 -5.79
N ALA A 468 31.25 1.60 -6.24
CA ALA A 468 29.84 1.31 -6.43
C ALA A 468 29.48 1.47 -7.92
N LEU A 469 28.92 0.40 -8.50
CA LEU A 469 28.58 0.29 -9.91
C LEU A 469 27.14 -0.14 -10.06
N VAL A 470 26.51 0.25 -11.17
CA VAL A 470 25.27 -0.38 -11.64
C VAL A 470 25.58 -1.16 -12.90
N ILE A 471 25.25 -2.44 -12.90
CA ILE A 471 25.53 -3.39 -13.99
C ILE A 471 24.23 -3.96 -14.56
N SER A 472 24.29 -4.40 -15.81
CA SER A 472 23.30 -5.31 -16.40
C SER A 472 23.50 -6.75 -15.94
N ASN A 473 22.56 -7.63 -16.29
CA ASN A 473 22.72 -9.08 -16.14
C ASN A 473 23.94 -9.68 -16.89
N SER A 474 24.48 -8.98 -17.88
CA SER A 474 25.68 -9.39 -18.62
C SER A 474 26.97 -8.71 -18.12
N GLY A 475 26.93 -8.02 -16.97
CA GLY A 475 28.10 -7.35 -16.38
C GLY A 475 28.44 -6.00 -17.00
N GLN A 476 27.69 -5.54 -18.01
CA GLN A 476 27.94 -4.23 -18.63
C GLN A 476 27.54 -3.10 -17.68
N LEU A 477 28.45 -2.13 -17.49
CA LEU A 477 28.18 -0.90 -16.75
C LEU A 477 27.05 -0.10 -17.39
N LYS A 478 26.09 0.32 -16.55
CA LYS A 478 24.94 1.12 -16.96
C LYS A 478 25.26 2.60 -16.97
N ASN A 479 24.60 3.30 -17.87
CA ASN A 479 24.60 4.76 -17.93
C ASN A 479 23.37 5.31 -17.20
N THR A 480 23.43 6.58 -16.81
CA THR A 480 22.29 7.29 -16.22
C THR A 480 21.08 7.26 -17.14
N THR A 481 21.29 7.40 -18.46
CA THR A 481 20.23 7.34 -19.48
C THR A 481 19.54 5.99 -19.55
N ASP A 482 20.22 4.89 -19.25
CA ASP A 482 19.63 3.54 -19.26
C ASP A 482 18.54 3.39 -18.19
N ILE A 483 18.53 4.28 -17.19
CA ILE A 483 17.52 4.31 -16.12
C ILE A 483 16.55 5.48 -16.32
N THR A 484 17.05 6.70 -16.54
CA THR A 484 16.22 7.91 -16.54
C THR A 484 15.45 8.17 -17.82
N SER A 485 15.93 7.65 -18.96
CA SER A 485 15.28 7.80 -20.28
C SER A 485 14.61 6.52 -20.76
N SER A 486 14.54 5.51 -19.90
CA SER A 486 13.90 4.24 -20.16
C SER A 486 12.37 4.40 -20.18
N THR A 487 11.71 3.83 -21.20
CA THR A 487 10.25 3.65 -21.21
C THR A 487 9.82 2.41 -20.44
N LYS A 488 10.77 1.66 -19.87
CA LYS A 488 10.51 0.44 -19.09
C LYS A 488 9.97 0.81 -17.72
N ASP A 489 9.06 -0.02 -17.22
CA ASP A 489 8.55 0.10 -15.86
C ASP A 489 9.66 -0.21 -14.81
N PRO A 490 9.49 0.24 -13.55
CA PRO A 490 10.47 0.03 -12.50
C PRO A 490 10.80 -1.45 -12.21
N ASP A 491 9.84 -2.37 -12.37
CA ASP A 491 10.07 -3.80 -12.10
C ASP A 491 10.97 -4.40 -13.19
N THR A 492 10.75 -4.04 -14.45
CA THR A 492 11.63 -4.43 -15.56
C THR A 492 13.03 -3.84 -15.37
N LEU A 493 13.14 -2.58 -14.95
CA LEU A 493 14.44 -1.98 -14.62
C LEU A 493 15.14 -2.72 -13.47
N ALA A 494 14.42 -3.13 -12.42
CA ALA A 494 14.99 -3.91 -11.32
C ALA A 494 15.48 -5.31 -11.77
N ARG A 495 14.71 -5.99 -12.64
CA ARG A 495 15.05 -7.32 -13.17
C ARG A 495 16.20 -7.33 -14.18
N GLU A 496 16.52 -6.20 -14.80
CA GLU A 496 17.59 -6.11 -15.79
C GLU A 496 18.91 -5.56 -15.25
N ASN A 497 18.87 -4.96 -14.06
CA ASN A 497 20.03 -4.31 -13.46
C ASN A 497 20.37 -4.95 -12.09
N ALA A 498 21.60 -4.77 -11.66
CA ALA A 498 22.08 -5.07 -10.33
C ALA A 498 23.04 -3.96 -9.88
N ALA A 499 23.16 -3.76 -8.58
CA ALA A 499 24.20 -2.93 -8.00
C ALA A 499 25.38 -3.81 -7.60
N GLU A 500 26.59 -3.40 -7.91
CA GLU A 500 27.80 -4.07 -7.48
C GLU A 500 28.60 -3.11 -6.61
N THR A 501 29.08 -3.59 -5.47
CA THR A 501 29.88 -2.80 -4.55
C THR A 501 31.09 -3.59 -4.10
N MET A 502 32.26 -3.02 -4.36
CA MET A 502 33.52 -3.58 -3.89
C MET A 502 34.08 -2.75 -2.75
N PHE A 503 34.57 -3.42 -1.70
CA PHE A 503 35.23 -2.76 -0.57
C PHE A 503 36.69 -3.19 -0.45
N TYR A 504 37.53 -2.21 -0.15
CA TYR A 504 38.97 -2.35 -0.02
C TYR A 504 39.42 -1.70 1.28
N VAL A 505 40.29 -2.37 2.03
CA VAL A 505 41.02 -1.73 3.13
C VAL A 505 42.45 -1.55 2.70
N LYS A 506 42.93 -0.31 2.73
CA LYS A 506 44.26 0.09 2.26
C LYS A 506 44.99 0.84 3.37
N GLN A 507 46.27 0.58 3.57
CA GLN A 507 47.11 1.35 4.48
C GLN A 507 47.31 2.76 3.89
N ASN A 508 47.29 3.77 4.75
CA ASN A 508 47.61 5.13 4.32
C ASN A 508 49.09 5.24 3.93
N GLN A 509 49.34 5.69 2.69
CA GLN A 509 50.69 5.89 2.17
C GLN A 509 51.04 7.38 2.09
N ALA A 510 52.33 7.69 1.99
CA ALA A 510 52.80 9.03 1.68
C ALA A 510 52.30 9.46 0.30
N GLY A 511 51.78 10.69 0.18
CA GLY A 511 51.28 11.23 -1.08
C GLY A 511 50.14 12.23 -0.89
N SER A 512 49.32 12.42 -1.93
CA SER A 512 48.09 13.20 -1.85
C SER A 512 46.99 12.60 -2.72
N GLY A 513 45.74 12.82 -2.32
CA GLY A 513 44.57 12.33 -3.04
C GLY A 513 44.57 10.81 -3.18
N PHE A 514 44.02 10.33 -4.29
CA PHE A 514 43.89 8.89 -4.51
C PHE A 514 45.22 8.16 -4.77
N GLY A 515 46.31 8.87 -5.08
CA GLY A 515 47.64 8.26 -5.19
C GLY A 515 48.13 7.62 -3.88
N GLN A 516 47.51 7.97 -2.75
CA GLN A 516 47.79 7.36 -1.44
C GLN A 516 47.07 6.02 -1.22
N VAL A 517 46.13 5.65 -2.10
CA VAL A 517 45.18 4.53 -1.91
C VAL A 517 45.21 3.52 -3.07
N SER A 518 45.81 3.88 -4.20
CA SER A 518 45.86 3.05 -5.42
C SER A 518 46.96 1.98 -5.44
N GLY A 519 47.86 1.94 -4.45
CA GLY A 519 49.01 1.03 -4.40
C GLY A 519 48.68 -0.41 -3.97
N THR A 520 49.66 -1.29 -4.17
CA THR A 520 49.65 -2.72 -3.77
C THR A 520 49.84 -2.93 -2.27
N ASP A 521 50.20 -1.90 -1.50
CA ASP A 521 50.96 -2.07 -0.25
C ASP A 521 50.11 -2.03 1.02
N ALA A 522 49.17 -2.96 1.18
CA ALA A 522 48.50 -3.09 2.47
C ALA A 522 48.05 -4.51 2.78
N ASN A 523 49.00 -5.37 3.14
CA ASN A 523 48.68 -6.68 3.68
C ASN A 523 48.55 -6.67 5.21
N ALA A 524 49.16 -5.72 5.93
CA ALA A 524 49.09 -5.66 7.38
C ALA A 524 49.40 -4.27 8.01
N VAL A 525 48.91 -4.04 9.23
CA VAL A 525 49.27 -2.92 10.11
C VAL A 525 49.61 -3.47 11.49
N THR A 526 50.70 -2.99 12.10
CA THR A 526 51.09 -3.38 13.46
C THR A 526 50.63 -2.34 14.49
N VAL A 527 49.81 -2.73 15.46
CA VAL A 527 49.35 -1.89 16.56
C VAL A 527 49.62 -2.56 17.89
N GLY A 528 50.32 -1.88 18.80
CA GLY A 528 50.59 -2.41 20.14
C GLY A 528 51.37 -3.73 20.17
N GLY A 529 52.21 -3.98 19.16
CA GLY A 529 52.97 -5.24 19.02
C GLY A 529 52.23 -6.36 18.29
N ASN A 530 50.93 -6.19 17.98
CA ASN A 530 50.15 -7.15 17.20
C ASN A 530 50.06 -6.72 15.74
N THR A 531 50.32 -7.64 14.81
CA THR A 531 50.19 -7.40 13.37
C THR A 531 48.83 -7.86 12.89
N TYR A 532 48.01 -6.91 12.46
CA TYR A 532 46.69 -7.15 11.90
C TYR A 532 46.78 -7.22 10.39
N TYR A 533 46.41 -8.35 9.82
CA TYR A 533 46.29 -8.48 8.37
C TYR A 533 45.00 -7.83 7.93
N LEU A 534 45.12 -6.58 7.47
CA LEU A 534 43.99 -5.81 6.91
C LEU A 534 43.35 -6.54 5.75
N ASN A 535 44.17 -7.26 5.00
CA ASN A 535 43.77 -7.94 3.79
C ASN A 535 44.78 -9.05 3.43
N PRO A 536 44.72 -10.22 4.07
CA PRO A 536 45.63 -11.30 3.79
C PRO A 536 45.41 -11.76 2.35
N GLN A 537 46.51 -11.74 1.60
CA GLN A 537 46.53 -12.01 0.16
C GLN A 537 45.80 -10.95 -0.68
N GLY A 538 45.52 -9.73 -0.18
CA GLY A 538 45.12 -8.66 -1.10
C GLY A 538 43.71 -8.75 -1.71
N ARG A 539 42.82 -9.48 -1.04
CA ARG A 539 41.41 -9.74 -1.35
C ARG A 539 40.50 -8.52 -1.10
N ASN A 540 39.48 -8.32 -1.91
CA ASN A 540 38.43 -7.32 -1.64
C ASN A 540 37.18 -8.03 -1.12
N LEU A 541 36.19 -7.26 -0.68
CA LEU A 541 34.79 -7.71 -0.67
C LEU A 541 34.19 -7.29 -1.99
N ASP A 542 33.42 -8.18 -2.62
CA ASP A 542 32.79 -7.90 -3.92
C ASP A 542 31.36 -8.40 -3.87
N LEU A 543 30.44 -7.47 -3.66
CA LEU A 543 29.04 -7.75 -3.40
C LEU A 543 28.19 -7.32 -4.59
N VAL A 544 27.47 -8.27 -5.17
CA VAL A 544 26.39 -8.00 -6.12
C VAL A 544 25.06 -8.03 -5.36
N LEU A 545 24.27 -7.00 -5.54
CA LEU A 545 22.94 -6.79 -4.96
C LEU A 545 21.93 -6.67 -6.09
N ILE A 546 20.96 -7.56 -6.10
CA ILE A 546 19.77 -7.42 -6.95
C ILE A 546 18.73 -6.57 -6.19
N PRO A 547 18.02 -5.65 -6.85
CA PRO A 547 17.05 -4.78 -6.19
C PRO A 547 15.73 -5.48 -5.85
N ASP A 548 15.55 -6.74 -6.24
CA ASP A 548 14.27 -7.43 -6.25
C ASP A 548 13.63 -7.51 -4.84
N ILE A 549 14.40 -7.87 -3.79
CA ILE A 549 13.89 -7.88 -2.40
C ILE A 549 13.61 -6.46 -1.90
N GLY A 550 14.51 -5.52 -2.20
CA GLY A 550 14.33 -4.12 -1.80
C GLY A 550 13.06 -3.54 -2.39
N LEU A 551 12.78 -3.81 -3.66
CA LEU A 551 11.59 -3.35 -4.35
C LEU A 551 10.32 -3.98 -3.78
N ALA A 552 10.32 -5.27 -3.50
CA ALA A 552 9.18 -5.95 -2.86
C ALA A 552 8.90 -5.41 -1.45
N ALA A 553 9.94 -5.22 -0.64
CA ALA A 553 9.83 -4.63 0.69
C ALA A 553 9.29 -3.19 0.62
N VAL A 554 9.86 -2.39 -0.29
CA VAL A 554 9.44 -1.00 -0.50
C VAL A 554 8.02 -0.92 -1.03
N GLN A 555 7.59 -1.75 -1.99
CA GLN A 555 6.21 -1.77 -2.47
C GLN A 555 5.20 -2.10 -1.36
N ASN A 556 5.54 -3.02 -0.47
CA ASN A 556 4.67 -3.40 0.65
C ASN A 556 4.69 -2.36 1.79
N LEU A 557 5.80 -1.64 1.98
CA LEU A 557 5.99 -0.66 3.06
C LEU A 557 5.73 0.80 2.63
N LEU A 558 5.73 1.11 1.33
CA LEU A 558 5.50 2.45 0.76
C LEU A 558 4.21 3.10 1.23
N PRO A 559 3.06 2.40 1.28
CA PRO A 559 1.83 2.98 1.81
C PRO A 559 1.97 3.50 3.24
N THR A 560 2.93 2.97 4.00
CA THR A 560 3.27 3.41 5.36
C THR A 560 4.26 4.58 5.39
N LEU A 561 5.26 4.59 4.50
CA LEU A 561 6.32 5.61 4.49
C LEU A 561 5.77 7.00 4.16
N ASP A 562 4.77 7.10 3.30
CA ASP A 562 4.09 8.37 3.00
C ASP A 562 3.33 8.94 4.21
N THR A 563 3.03 8.11 5.21
CA THR A 563 2.40 8.55 6.47
C THR A 563 3.39 8.85 7.58
N LEU A 564 4.66 8.43 7.47
CA LEU A 564 5.72 8.72 8.44
C LEU A 564 6.46 10.04 8.19
N LYS A 565 6.26 10.66 7.01
CA LYS A 565 6.83 11.98 6.67
C LYS A 565 5.96 13.18 7.08
N LYS A 566 4.86 12.94 7.81
CA LYS A 566 4.04 13.96 8.48
C LYS A 566 4.05 13.68 9.97
#